data_AF-A0AAV9CSK4-F1
#
_entry.id   AF-A0AAV9CSK4-F1
#
_cell.length_a   1.000
_cell.length_b   1.000
_cell.length_c   1.000
_cell.angle_alpha   90.00
_cell.angle_beta   90.00
_cell.angle_gamma   90.00
#
_symmetry.space_group_name_H-M   'P 1'
#
loop_
_entity.id
_entity.type
_entity.pdbx_description
1 polymer ?
#
loop_
_entity_poly.entity_id
_entity_poly.type
_entity_poly.pdbx_seq_one_letter_code
_entity_poly.pdbx_strand_id
1 'polypeptide(L)'
;MQNDEVTWQIIRHSHCSYMTKIVTGNFCRNLYNVTGICNRSSCPLANSRYVTILDHDGVFYLYMKAIERAHMPNKQWERVKLPRNYDKALELIDKHLEFWPKFLVHKTKQRLTKMTQYRICMRKLQLKVREKIVTMPRKQTKREARREEKAERAAVLDKSIEQELLERLKKGVYGDIYNYPVQAYDNVLRMEEMQAASEDEEEEPEVEYVEGYDELEEEEDMEDFGGLAIDESLRNDGSDEEDEEIEAFNQKKLKRRQGGSESDQGNLKENSKLKKKGRVIIEVEHDDDTDQRQTAVQ
;
A
#
# COMPACT_ATOMS: atom_id res chain seq x y z
N MET A 1 34.84 31.93 -15.09
CA MET A 1 33.87 31.86 -16.21
C MET A 1 33.00 30.63 -16.03
N GLN A 2 31.71 30.70 -16.36
CA GLN A 2 30.78 29.57 -16.26
C GLN A 2 30.86 28.74 -17.56
N ASN A 3 31.58 27.62 -17.53
CA ASN A 3 31.79 26.80 -18.73
C ASN A 3 30.82 25.60 -18.74
N ASP A 4 29.68 25.80 -19.39
CA ASP A 4 28.60 24.80 -19.55
C ASP A 4 29.10 23.47 -20.18
N GLU A 5 30.12 23.53 -21.05
CA GLU A 5 30.69 22.36 -21.73
C GLU A 5 31.44 21.43 -20.76
N VAL A 6 32.34 22.00 -19.97
CA VAL A 6 33.09 21.28 -18.92
C VAL A 6 32.12 20.76 -17.85
N THR A 7 31.11 21.57 -17.51
CA THR A 7 30.06 21.19 -16.55
C THR A 7 29.27 19.97 -17.04
N TRP A 8 28.96 19.88 -18.34
CA TRP A 8 28.35 18.69 -18.92
C TRP A 8 29.28 17.48 -18.92
N GLN A 9 30.55 17.64 -19.30
CA GLN A 9 31.52 16.54 -19.33
C GLN A 9 31.68 15.91 -17.94
N ILE A 10 31.84 16.73 -16.89
CA ILE A 10 31.87 16.26 -15.50
C ILE A 10 30.57 15.50 -15.16
N ILE A 11 29.40 16.11 -15.37
CA ILE A 11 28.09 15.51 -15.05
C ILE A 11 27.83 14.19 -15.82
N ARG A 12 28.39 14.02 -17.02
CA ARG A 12 28.22 12.82 -17.84
C ARG A 12 29.18 11.68 -17.45
N HIS A 13 30.43 12.01 -17.12
CA HIS A 13 31.50 11.02 -16.96
C HIS A 13 31.82 10.68 -15.49
N SER A 14 31.54 11.58 -14.53
CA SER A 14 31.65 11.26 -13.10
C SER A 14 30.29 10.80 -12.54
N HIS A 15 29.70 11.54 -11.61
CA HIS A 15 28.43 11.19 -10.97
C HIS A 15 27.40 12.32 -11.11
N CYS A 16 26.16 11.96 -11.44
CA CYS A 16 25.02 12.86 -11.48
C CYS A 16 23.88 12.27 -10.65
N SER A 17 23.60 12.86 -9.49
CA SER A 17 22.58 12.40 -8.54
C SER A 17 21.16 12.37 -9.12
N TYR A 18 20.89 13.19 -10.14
CA TYR A 18 19.60 13.20 -10.85
C TYR A 18 19.53 12.21 -12.02
N MET A 19 20.64 11.60 -12.45
CA MET A 19 20.64 10.67 -13.58
C MET A 19 20.12 9.29 -13.15
N THR A 20 19.32 8.65 -14.01
CA THR A 20 18.93 7.25 -13.85
C THR A 20 19.14 6.54 -15.18
N LYS A 21 20.03 5.54 -15.17
CA LYS A 21 20.25 4.65 -16.32
C LYS A 21 19.14 3.60 -16.32
N ILE A 22 18.46 3.44 -17.44
CA ILE A 22 17.44 2.41 -17.71
C ILE A 22 17.88 1.71 -19.01
N VAL A 23 17.43 0.46 -19.24
CA VAL A 23 17.75 -0.30 -20.47
C VAL A 23 17.43 0.50 -21.76
N THR A 24 16.40 1.34 -21.73
CA THR A 24 15.97 2.20 -22.84
C THR A 24 16.72 3.53 -22.95
N GLY A 25 17.58 3.90 -22.00
CA GLY A 25 18.39 5.12 -22.03
C GLY A 25 18.55 5.85 -20.70
N ASN A 26 19.16 7.03 -20.75
CA ASN A 26 19.48 7.84 -19.58
C ASN A 26 18.41 8.91 -19.31
N PHE A 27 17.70 8.77 -18.20
CA PHE A 27 16.68 9.70 -17.73
C PHE A 27 17.19 10.60 -16.61
N CYS A 28 16.46 11.69 -16.32
CA CYS A 28 16.83 12.70 -15.35
C CYS A 28 15.65 13.02 -14.42
N ARG A 29 15.83 12.82 -13.12
CA ARG A 29 14.82 13.06 -12.05
C ARG A 29 14.68 14.53 -11.65
N ASN A 30 15.45 15.44 -12.26
CA ASN A 30 15.41 16.86 -11.89
C ASN A 30 14.10 17.51 -12.35
N LEU A 31 13.34 18.09 -11.42
CA LEU A 31 12.08 18.80 -11.66
C LEU A 31 12.21 19.86 -12.78
N TYR A 32 13.36 20.55 -12.82
CA TYR A 32 13.71 21.58 -13.78
C TYR A 32 14.22 21.04 -15.14
N ASN A 33 14.04 19.77 -15.49
CA ASN A 33 14.31 19.27 -16.85
C ASN A 33 13.02 19.31 -17.69
N VAL A 34 13.03 19.96 -18.88
CA VAL A 34 11.86 20.05 -19.76
C VAL A 34 11.40 18.68 -20.28
N THR A 35 12.35 17.82 -20.68
CA THR A 35 12.11 16.57 -21.42
C THR A 35 12.15 15.32 -20.55
N GLY A 36 12.79 15.39 -19.38
CA GLY A 36 13.07 14.24 -18.52
C GLY A 36 14.25 13.35 -18.99
N ILE A 37 14.88 13.67 -20.12
CA ILE A 37 16.00 12.92 -20.69
C ILE A 37 17.33 13.55 -20.25
N CYS A 38 18.33 12.75 -19.93
CA CYS A 38 19.66 13.20 -19.50
C CYS A 38 20.60 13.44 -20.70
N ASN A 39 20.32 14.49 -21.49
CA ASN A 39 21.12 14.93 -22.65
C ASN A 39 21.74 16.33 -22.44
N ARG A 40 22.82 16.66 -23.18
CA ARG A 40 23.51 17.98 -23.16
C ARG A 40 22.54 19.15 -23.19
N SER A 41 21.60 19.14 -24.15
CA SER A 41 20.59 20.19 -24.36
C SER A 41 19.40 20.14 -23.39
N SER A 42 19.25 19.06 -22.62
CA SER A 42 18.11 18.84 -21.71
C SER A 42 18.48 18.97 -20.22
N CYS A 43 19.76 18.96 -19.86
CA CYS A 43 20.18 19.08 -18.45
C CYS A 43 20.09 20.54 -17.97
N PRO A 44 19.30 20.87 -16.92
CA PRO A 44 19.20 22.24 -16.40
C PRO A 44 20.39 22.67 -15.56
N LEU A 45 21.24 21.72 -15.11
CA LEU A 45 22.46 22.03 -14.36
C LEU A 45 23.58 22.47 -15.32
N ALA A 46 23.79 21.71 -16.39
CA ALA A 46 24.86 21.92 -17.37
C ALA A 46 24.59 23.01 -18.43
N ASN A 47 23.45 23.72 -18.36
CA ASN A 47 23.14 24.86 -19.22
C ASN A 47 22.86 26.09 -18.35
N SER A 48 23.63 27.14 -18.53
CA SER A 48 23.50 28.44 -17.87
C SER A 48 22.20 29.15 -18.27
N ARG A 49 21.87 29.16 -19.58
CA ARG A 49 20.55 29.52 -20.12
C ARG A 49 19.66 28.29 -20.17
N TYR A 50 18.59 28.26 -19.37
CA TYR A 50 17.58 27.20 -19.43
C TYR A 50 16.17 27.71 -19.10
N VAL A 51 15.12 27.04 -19.59
CA VAL A 51 13.71 27.38 -19.33
C VAL A 51 12.92 26.12 -19.02
N THR A 52 11.95 26.20 -18.11
CA THR A 52 10.97 25.15 -17.84
C THR A 52 9.56 25.70 -17.59
N ILE A 53 8.59 24.79 -17.56
CA ILE A 53 7.28 25.04 -16.96
C ILE A 53 7.10 24.10 -15.77
N LEU A 54 6.64 24.66 -14.66
CA LEU A 54 6.24 23.94 -13.45
C LEU A 54 4.81 24.33 -13.09
N ASP A 55 4.08 23.41 -12.45
CA ASP A 55 2.77 23.68 -11.84
C ASP A 55 2.98 23.92 -10.34
N HIS A 56 2.38 24.98 -9.81
CA HIS A 56 2.28 25.22 -8.38
C HIS A 56 0.81 25.47 -8.06
N ASP A 57 0.21 24.57 -7.28
CA ASP A 57 -1.16 24.65 -6.77
C ASP A 57 -2.22 24.90 -7.86
N GLY A 58 -1.98 24.36 -9.05
CA GLY A 58 -2.86 24.53 -10.20
C GLY A 58 -2.69 25.86 -10.93
N VAL A 59 -1.53 26.49 -10.85
CA VAL A 59 -1.10 27.62 -11.68
C VAL A 59 0.23 27.28 -12.32
N PHE A 60 0.31 27.38 -13.64
CA PHE A 60 1.57 27.17 -14.35
C PHE A 60 2.46 28.41 -14.27
N TYR A 61 3.75 28.18 -14.07
CA TYR A 61 4.77 29.22 -14.09
C TYR A 61 5.85 28.87 -15.11
N LEU A 62 6.21 29.84 -15.94
CA LEU A 62 7.38 29.81 -16.80
C LEU A 62 8.60 30.15 -15.93
N TYR A 63 9.49 29.18 -15.76
CA TYR A 63 10.72 29.29 -14.98
C TYR A 63 11.89 29.56 -15.94
N MET A 64 12.55 30.71 -15.82
CA MET A 64 13.65 31.14 -16.68
C MET A 64 14.95 31.25 -15.90
N LYS A 65 16.05 30.70 -16.44
CA LYS A 65 17.38 30.69 -15.83
C LYS A 65 18.33 31.55 -16.66
N ALA A 66 18.79 32.66 -16.09
CA ALA A 66 19.71 33.60 -16.74
C ALA A 66 21.17 33.35 -16.34
N ILE A 67 22.12 33.65 -17.24
CA ILE A 67 23.57 33.48 -16.97
C ILE A 67 24.02 34.40 -15.83
N GLU A 68 23.56 35.65 -15.84
CA GLU A 68 23.92 36.68 -14.86
C GLU A 68 23.69 36.21 -13.41
N ARG A 69 22.58 35.51 -13.17
CA ARG A 69 22.18 35.02 -11.85
C ARG A 69 22.82 33.68 -11.45
N ALA A 70 23.71 33.12 -12.28
CA ALA A 70 24.33 31.81 -12.00
C ALA A 70 25.08 31.77 -10.66
N HIS A 71 25.66 32.90 -10.23
CA HIS A 71 26.38 33.06 -8.96
C HIS A 71 25.48 33.13 -7.71
N MET A 72 24.16 33.29 -7.86
CA MET A 72 23.19 33.32 -6.75
C MET A 72 22.16 32.18 -6.91
N PRO A 73 22.44 30.95 -6.46
CA PRO A 73 21.54 29.81 -6.65
C PRO A 73 20.10 30.07 -6.15
N ASN A 74 19.95 30.75 -5.01
CA ASN A 74 18.65 31.10 -4.42
C ASN A 74 17.80 32.05 -5.30
N LYS A 75 18.43 32.81 -6.20
CA LYS A 75 17.78 33.78 -7.12
C LYS A 75 17.98 33.42 -8.60
N GLN A 76 18.54 32.24 -8.89
CA GLN A 76 18.94 31.78 -10.22
C GLN A 76 17.76 31.63 -11.20
N TRP A 77 16.54 31.42 -10.68
CA TRP A 77 15.33 31.23 -11.45
C TRP A 77 14.37 32.42 -11.30
N GLU A 78 14.07 33.07 -12.43
CA GLU A 78 12.94 33.97 -12.60
C GLU A 78 11.66 33.16 -12.82
N ARG A 79 10.51 33.69 -12.38
CA ARG A 79 9.21 33.01 -12.44
C ARG A 79 8.15 33.95 -13.02
N VAL A 80 7.56 33.59 -14.15
CA VAL A 80 6.46 34.34 -14.78
C VAL A 80 5.19 33.50 -14.73
N LYS A 81 4.10 34.08 -14.22
CA LYS A 81 2.81 33.41 -14.06
C LYS A 81 2.09 33.30 -15.41
N LEU A 82 1.81 32.07 -15.85
CA LEU A 82 1.07 31.84 -17.10
C LEU A 82 -0.45 31.98 -16.86
N PRO A 83 -1.21 32.53 -17.82
CA PRO A 83 -2.67 32.60 -17.74
C PRO A 83 -3.31 31.22 -17.85
N ARG A 84 -4.57 31.09 -17.41
CA ARG A 84 -5.35 29.85 -17.52
C ARG A 84 -5.72 29.49 -18.98
N ASN A 85 -5.81 30.48 -19.86
CA ASN A 85 -6.10 30.29 -21.28
C ASN A 85 -4.82 29.85 -22.01
N TYR A 86 -4.90 28.72 -22.71
CA TYR A 86 -3.73 28.07 -23.33
C TYR A 86 -3.06 28.94 -24.39
N ASP A 87 -3.84 29.60 -25.26
CA ASP A 87 -3.33 30.35 -26.40
C ASP A 87 -2.63 31.64 -25.93
N LYS A 88 -3.23 32.34 -24.97
CA LYS A 88 -2.59 33.47 -24.27
C LYS A 88 -1.33 33.07 -23.50
N ALA A 89 -1.23 31.82 -23.04
CA ALA A 89 -0.02 31.29 -22.42
C ALA A 89 1.06 30.96 -23.46
N LEU A 90 0.69 30.47 -24.65
CA LEU A 90 1.63 30.29 -25.78
C LEU A 90 2.18 31.63 -26.27
N GLU A 91 1.32 32.63 -26.48
CA GLU A 91 1.75 33.99 -26.84
C GLU A 91 2.74 34.58 -25.83
N LEU A 92 2.48 34.39 -24.53
CA LEU A 92 3.32 34.93 -23.47
C LEU A 92 4.67 34.18 -23.41
N ILE A 93 4.66 32.87 -23.66
CA ILE A 93 5.89 32.08 -23.84
C ILE A 93 6.69 32.59 -25.05
N ASP A 94 6.07 32.82 -26.20
CA ASP A 94 6.78 33.33 -27.38
C ASP A 94 7.40 34.72 -27.13
N LYS A 95 6.66 35.63 -26.50
CA LYS A 95 7.13 36.99 -26.14
C LYS A 95 8.33 36.97 -25.18
N HIS A 96 8.40 36.02 -24.25
CA HIS A 96 9.57 35.87 -23.35
C HIS A 96 10.71 35.01 -23.95
N LEU A 97 10.43 34.17 -24.96
CA LEU A 97 11.38 33.22 -25.52
C LEU A 97 11.88 33.55 -26.93
N GLU A 98 11.65 34.75 -27.43
CA GLU A 98 12.06 35.20 -28.78
C GLU A 98 13.56 34.97 -29.06
N PHE A 99 14.44 35.36 -28.12
CA PHE A 99 15.90 35.23 -28.24
C PHE A 99 16.46 33.89 -27.73
N TRP A 100 15.60 32.88 -27.51
CA TRP A 100 16.00 31.58 -26.96
C TRP A 100 16.21 30.50 -28.03
N PRO A 101 17.08 29.50 -27.80
CA PRO A 101 17.31 28.43 -28.76
C PRO A 101 16.01 27.65 -29.03
N LYS A 102 15.63 27.57 -30.31
CA LYS A 102 14.37 26.98 -30.82
C LYS A 102 14.02 25.62 -30.22
N PHE A 103 15.02 24.78 -29.89
CA PHE A 103 14.84 23.52 -29.17
C PHE A 103 14.12 23.70 -27.81
N LEU A 104 14.59 24.64 -26.97
CA LEU A 104 13.98 24.91 -25.67
C LEU A 104 12.59 25.52 -25.84
N VAL A 105 12.40 26.44 -26.78
CA VAL A 105 11.08 27.05 -27.05
C VAL A 105 10.06 25.97 -27.42
N HIS A 106 10.39 25.13 -28.41
CA HIS A 106 9.52 24.03 -28.86
C HIS A 106 9.25 23.00 -27.76
N LYS A 107 10.28 22.57 -27.01
CA LYS A 107 10.08 21.61 -25.90
C LYS A 107 9.31 22.21 -24.72
N THR A 108 9.45 23.52 -24.46
CA THR A 108 8.67 24.22 -23.44
C THR A 108 7.19 24.32 -23.83
N LYS A 109 6.89 24.62 -25.10
CA LYS A 109 5.51 24.52 -25.64
C LYS A 109 4.94 23.11 -25.50
N GLN A 110 5.67 22.08 -25.98
CA GLN A 110 5.25 20.67 -25.83
C GLN A 110 4.98 20.29 -24.37
N ARG A 111 5.79 20.79 -23.42
CA ARG A 111 5.58 20.59 -21.98
C ARG A 111 4.31 21.30 -21.48
N LEU A 112 4.03 22.54 -21.90
CA LEU A 112 2.76 23.21 -21.57
C LEU A 112 1.58 22.36 -22.04
N THR A 113 1.59 21.93 -23.30
CA THR A 113 0.52 21.09 -23.88
C THR A 113 0.34 19.80 -23.09
N LYS A 114 1.43 19.16 -22.64
CA LYS A 114 1.32 17.92 -21.87
C LYS A 114 0.83 18.15 -20.44
N MET A 115 1.25 19.24 -19.79
CA MET A 115 0.78 19.62 -18.46
C MET A 115 -0.71 20.03 -18.48
N THR A 116 -1.17 20.80 -19.48
CA THR A 116 -2.60 21.13 -19.63
C THR A 116 -3.44 19.88 -19.87
N GLN A 117 -2.99 18.96 -20.74
CA GLN A 117 -3.61 17.65 -20.94
C GLN A 117 -3.70 16.85 -19.63
N TYR A 118 -2.63 16.76 -18.84
CA TYR A 118 -2.66 16.06 -17.56
C TYR A 118 -3.63 16.70 -16.56
N ARG A 119 -3.77 18.02 -16.51
CA ARG A 119 -4.77 18.68 -15.65
C ARG A 119 -6.20 18.45 -16.11
N ILE A 120 -6.46 18.40 -17.42
CA ILE A 120 -7.77 17.99 -17.95
C ILE A 120 -8.04 16.52 -17.59
N CYS A 121 -7.03 15.65 -17.69
CA CYS A 121 -7.13 14.24 -17.30
C CYS A 121 -7.43 14.08 -15.80
N MET A 122 -6.68 14.77 -14.91
CA MET A 122 -6.90 14.72 -13.46
C MET A 122 -8.31 15.16 -13.07
N ARG A 123 -8.86 16.24 -13.66
CA ARG A 123 -10.26 16.63 -13.43
C ARG A 123 -11.24 15.55 -13.91
N LYS A 124 -11.03 14.99 -15.10
CA LYS A 124 -11.83 13.86 -15.64
C LYS A 124 -11.66 12.56 -14.84
N LEU A 125 -10.61 12.44 -14.02
CA LEU A 125 -10.37 11.30 -13.14
C LEU A 125 -11.07 11.51 -11.78
N GLN A 126 -11.00 12.73 -11.23
CA GLN A 126 -11.69 13.13 -9.99
C GLN A 126 -13.21 13.10 -10.12
N LEU A 127 -13.75 13.40 -11.31
CA LEU A 127 -15.19 13.31 -11.61
C LEU A 127 -15.67 11.87 -11.89
N LYS A 128 -14.78 10.87 -11.90
CA LYS A 128 -15.16 9.46 -12.06
C LYS A 128 -15.20 8.79 -10.70
N VAL A 129 -16.39 8.36 -10.29
CA VAL A 129 -16.54 7.39 -9.20
C VAL A 129 -15.69 6.16 -9.52
N ARG A 130 -14.94 5.71 -8.52
CA ARG A 130 -14.06 4.54 -8.57
C ARG A 130 -14.08 3.87 -7.21
N GLU A 131 -14.10 2.55 -7.20
CA GLU A 131 -13.85 1.77 -6.00
C GLU A 131 -12.48 2.14 -5.40
N LYS A 132 -12.46 2.36 -4.09
CA LYS A 132 -11.24 2.62 -3.33
C LYS A 132 -10.58 1.27 -3.07
N ILE A 133 -9.49 0.97 -3.79
CA ILE A 133 -8.66 -0.21 -3.51
C ILE A 133 -8.10 -0.08 -2.09
N VAL A 134 -8.59 -0.90 -1.18
CA VAL A 134 -8.09 -1.04 0.19
C VAL A 134 -7.21 -2.28 0.26
N THR A 135 -6.01 -2.14 0.80
CA THR A 135 -5.08 -3.26 1.00
C THR A 135 -5.35 -3.91 2.36
N MET A 136 -5.94 -5.11 2.37
CA MET A 136 -6.04 -5.92 3.59
C MET A 136 -4.64 -6.42 4.01
N PRO A 137 -4.20 -6.23 5.26
CA PRO A 137 -2.89 -6.65 5.73
C PRO A 137 -2.86 -8.16 6.01
N ARG A 138 -1.77 -8.83 5.62
CA ARG A 138 -1.65 -10.31 5.60
C ARG A 138 -1.86 -11.01 6.95
N LYS A 139 -1.62 -10.33 8.10
CA LYS A 139 -1.90 -10.91 9.43
C LYS A 139 -3.41 -10.89 9.77
N GLN A 140 -4.18 -9.93 9.26
CA GLN A 140 -5.65 -9.93 9.41
C GLN A 140 -6.27 -11.05 8.59
N THR A 141 -5.99 -11.15 7.30
CA THR A 141 -6.57 -12.23 6.46
C THR A 141 -6.18 -13.64 6.92
N LYS A 142 -4.97 -13.84 7.47
CA LYS A 142 -4.61 -15.10 8.17
C LYS A 142 -5.48 -15.34 9.43
N ARG A 143 -5.63 -14.34 10.31
CA ARG A 143 -6.41 -14.46 11.57
C ARG A 143 -7.91 -14.50 11.33
N GLU A 144 -8.39 -14.03 10.19
CA GLU A 144 -9.78 -14.14 9.73
C GLU A 144 -10.04 -15.57 9.25
N ALA A 145 -9.27 -16.09 8.28
CA ALA A 145 -9.42 -17.47 7.80
C ALA A 145 -9.32 -18.52 8.92
N ARG A 146 -8.39 -18.37 9.88
CA ARG A 146 -8.29 -19.27 11.05
C ARG A 146 -9.51 -19.20 11.98
N ARG A 147 -10.16 -18.05 12.10
CA ARG A 147 -11.37 -17.88 12.92
C ARG A 147 -12.62 -18.37 12.20
N GLU A 148 -12.67 -18.20 10.88
CA GLU A 148 -13.69 -18.75 9.98
C GLU A 148 -13.68 -20.28 10.06
N GLU A 149 -12.52 -20.92 9.88
CA GLU A 149 -12.35 -22.37 10.03
C GLU A 149 -12.70 -22.87 11.44
N LYS A 150 -12.30 -22.15 12.50
CA LYS A 150 -12.68 -22.50 13.88
C LYS A 150 -14.20 -22.34 14.12
N ALA A 151 -14.83 -21.35 13.52
CA ALA A 151 -16.27 -21.12 13.63
C ALA A 151 -17.09 -22.16 12.84
N GLU A 152 -16.66 -22.54 11.64
CA GLU A 152 -17.26 -23.60 10.83
C GLU A 152 -17.29 -24.94 11.61
N ARG A 153 -16.15 -25.36 12.15
CA ARG A 153 -16.04 -26.57 12.98
C ARG A 153 -16.88 -26.51 14.26
N ALA A 154 -17.04 -25.33 14.85
CA ALA A 154 -17.80 -25.15 16.10
C ALA A 154 -19.32 -25.04 15.86
N ALA A 155 -19.75 -24.57 14.70
CA ALA A 155 -21.16 -24.36 14.39
C ALA A 155 -21.92 -25.66 14.02
N VAL A 156 -21.21 -26.69 13.55
CA VAL A 156 -21.72 -28.04 13.20
C VAL A 156 -23.09 -27.97 12.49
N LEU A 157 -23.15 -27.15 11.43
CA LEU A 157 -24.41 -26.66 10.86
C LEU A 157 -25.37 -27.79 10.47
N ASP A 158 -24.85 -28.90 9.94
CA ASP A 158 -25.64 -30.06 9.53
C ASP A 158 -26.60 -30.54 10.63
N LYS A 159 -26.13 -30.69 11.87
CA LYS A 159 -26.97 -31.12 13.01
C LYS A 159 -28.06 -30.10 13.36
N SER A 160 -27.73 -28.80 13.30
CA SER A 160 -28.71 -27.74 13.54
C SER A 160 -29.79 -27.70 12.45
N ILE A 161 -29.42 -28.02 11.20
CA ILE A 161 -30.32 -28.09 10.06
C ILE A 161 -31.19 -29.37 10.14
N GLU A 162 -30.62 -30.51 10.52
CA GLU A 162 -31.36 -31.75 10.80
C GLU A 162 -32.42 -31.53 11.89
N GLN A 163 -32.05 -30.90 13.00
CA GLN A 163 -32.96 -30.54 14.08
C GLN A 163 -34.06 -29.57 13.59
N GLU A 164 -33.71 -28.51 12.85
CA GLU A 164 -34.74 -27.57 12.34
C GLU A 164 -35.69 -28.23 11.33
N LEU A 165 -35.18 -29.12 10.47
CA LEU A 165 -36.01 -29.87 9.52
C LEU A 165 -36.93 -30.88 10.23
N LEU A 166 -36.43 -31.59 11.25
CA LEU A 166 -37.24 -32.46 12.09
C LEU A 166 -38.29 -31.67 12.88
N GLU A 167 -37.96 -30.48 13.40
CA GLU A 167 -38.94 -29.59 14.04
C GLU A 167 -40.00 -29.11 13.05
N ARG A 168 -39.62 -28.62 11.87
CA ARG A 168 -40.57 -28.17 10.83
C ARG A 168 -41.49 -29.30 10.35
N LEU A 169 -40.97 -30.54 10.32
CA LEU A 169 -41.76 -31.74 10.05
C LEU A 169 -42.72 -32.07 11.21
N LYS A 170 -42.23 -32.14 12.45
CA LYS A 170 -43.05 -32.34 13.67
C LYS A 170 -44.12 -31.23 13.84
N LYS A 171 -43.86 -30.03 13.32
CA LYS A 171 -44.79 -28.86 13.29
C LYS A 171 -45.77 -28.85 12.09
N GLY A 172 -45.70 -29.83 11.18
CA GLY A 172 -46.64 -29.93 10.04
C GLY A 172 -46.50 -28.81 8.99
N VAL A 173 -45.34 -28.16 8.89
CA VAL A 173 -45.07 -27.11 7.87
C VAL A 173 -45.06 -27.68 6.45
N TYR A 174 -44.84 -28.99 6.35
CA TYR A 174 -44.82 -29.80 5.14
C TYR A 174 -46.08 -30.68 5.12
N GLY A 175 -46.86 -30.65 4.03
CA GLY A 175 -48.26 -31.15 4.00
C GLY A 175 -48.46 -32.67 3.85
N ASP A 176 -49.73 -33.10 3.94
CA ASP A 176 -50.20 -34.48 4.25
C ASP A 176 -49.75 -35.67 3.38
N ILE A 177 -48.95 -35.51 2.31
CA ILE A 177 -48.59 -36.64 1.42
C ILE A 177 -47.07 -36.73 1.22
N TYR A 178 -46.42 -37.50 2.10
CA TYR A 178 -45.03 -37.93 1.96
C TYR A 178 -44.91 -39.46 1.95
N ASN A 179 -44.28 -39.99 0.91
CA ASN A 179 -44.00 -41.41 0.77
C ASN A 179 -42.70 -41.79 1.51
N TYR A 180 -42.77 -41.84 2.84
CA TYR A 180 -41.62 -42.25 3.66
C TYR A 180 -41.35 -43.75 3.54
N PRO A 181 -40.08 -44.17 3.36
CA PRO A 181 -39.70 -45.56 3.54
C PRO A 181 -39.90 -45.97 5.00
N VAL A 182 -40.93 -46.77 5.29
CA VAL A 182 -41.34 -47.16 6.66
C VAL A 182 -40.16 -47.68 7.49
N GLN A 183 -39.28 -48.48 6.88
CA GLN A 183 -38.08 -49.04 7.52
C GLN A 183 -37.08 -47.97 8.00
N ALA A 184 -37.01 -46.81 7.35
CA ALA A 184 -36.16 -45.70 7.80
C ALA A 184 -36.79 -44.95 8.97
N TYR A 185 -38.11 -44.77 8.94
CA TYR A 185 -38.88 -44.12 10.01
C TYR A 185 -38.83 -44.95 11.31
N ASP A 186 -39.14 -46.24 11.24
CA ASP A 186 -39.11 -47.17 12.38
C ASP A 186 -37.71 -47.28 13.03
N ASN A 187 -36.65 -47.09 12.25
CA ASN A 187 -35.27 -47.11 12.75
C ASN A 187 -34.90 -45.81 13.48
N VAL A 188 -35.35 -44.65 12.99
CA VAL A 188 -35.17 -43.37 13.71
C VAL A 188 -35.95 -43.39 15.02
N LEU A 189 -37.19 -43.86 15.01
CA LEU A 189 -38.05 -43.93 16.19
C LEU A 189 -37.42 -44.80 17.30
N ARG A 190 -36.83 -45.95 16.93
CA ARG A 190 -36.07 -46.81 17.86
C ARG A 190 -34.76 -46.20 18.34
N MET A 191 -34.11 -45.33 17.56
CA MET A 191 -32.92 -44.60 18.02
C MET A 191 -33.31 -43.47 18.98
N GLU A 192 -34.39 -42.75 18.71
CA GLU A 192 -34.94 -41.71 19.58
C GLU A 192 -35.40 -42.31 20.94
N GLU A 193 -36.07 -43.47 20.93
CA GLU A 193 -36.40 -44.27 22.14
C GLU A 193 -35.15 -44.75 22.90
N MET A 194 -34.07 -45.11 22.19
CA MET A 194 -32.85 -45.63 22.82
C MET A 194 -31.95 -44.52 23.38
N GLN A 195 -31.95 -43.32 22.79
CA GLN A 195 -31.24 -42.15 23.32
C GLN A 195 -31.95 -41.55 24.54
N ALA A 196 -33.28 -41.50 24.52
CA ALA A 196 -34.09 -41.11 25.69
C ALA A 196 -33.95 -42.08 26.88
N ALA A 197 -33.40 -43.28 26.65
CA ALA A 197 -33.07 -44.25 27.70
C ALA A 197 -31.61 -44.16 28.20
N SER A 198 -30.76 -43.35 27.58
CA SER A 198 -29.38 -43.06 28.03
C SER A 198 -29.22 -41.68 28.69
N GLU A 199 -30.13 -40.73 28.44
CA GLU A 199 -30.13 -39.41 29.09
C GLU A 199 -30.30 -39.45 30.63
N ASP A 200 -30.71 -40.59 31.21
CA ASP A 200 -30.81 -40.80 32.66
C ASP A 200 -29.48 -41.29 33.31
N GLU A 201 -28.41 -41.58 32.54
CA GLU A 201 -27.13 -42.10 33.08
C GLU A 201 -25.85 -41.45 32.47
N GLU A 202 -25.95 -40.55 31.48
CA GLU A 202 -24.80 -39.71 31.07
C GLU A 202 -24.67 -38.44 31.95
N GLU A 203 -23.92 -38.58 33.05
CA GLU A 203 -23.45 -37.47 33.89
C GLU A 203 -22.68 -36.45 33.03
N GLU A 204 -23.13 -35.17 32.99
CA GLU A 204 -22.49 -34.13 32.18
C GLU A 204 -20.99 -34.05 32.51
N PRO A 205 -20.07 -34.27 31.55
CA PRO A 205 -18.67 -34.00 31.75
C PRO A 205 -18.50 -32.48 31.83
N GLU A 206 -18.50 -31.93 33.05
CA GLU A 206 -18.31 -30.51 33.34
C GLU A 206 -17.10 -30.00 32.56
N VAL A 207 -17.37 -29.24 31.49
CA VAL A 207 -16.31 -28.77 30.58
C VAL A 207 -15.60 -27.61 31.27
N GLU A 208 -14.66 -27.95 32.16
CA GLU A 208 -13.70 -26.99 32.71
C GLU A 208 -13.08 -26.23 31.54
N TYR A 209 -13.44 -24.96 31.43
CA TYR A 209 -12.73 -24.00 30.60
C TYR A 209 -11.37 -23.73 31.23
N VAL A 210 -10.45 -24.68 31.05
CA VAL A 210 -9.04 -24.50 31.39
C VAL A 210 -8.56 -23.23 30.66
N GLU A 211 -8.17 -22.20 31.43
CA GLU A 211 -7.53 -20.98 30.92
C GLU A 211 -6.13 -21.35 30.40
N GLY A 212 -6.08 -22.03 29.25
CA GLY A 212 -4.90 -22.78 28.79
C GLY A 212 -4.51 -22.53 27.33
N TYR A 213 -5.13 -21.56 26.63
CA TYR A 213 -4.72 -21.16 25.29
C TYR A 213 -4.92 -19.66 24.97
N ASP A 214 -4.61 -18.78 25.93
CA ASP A 214 -4.16 -17.41 25.61
C ASP A 214 -2.65 -17.41 25.24
N GLU A 215 -1.89 -18.40 25.72
CA GLU A 215 -0.43 -18.52 25.55
C GLU A 215 0.00 -18.99 24.14
N LEU A 216 -0.85 -19.72 23.41
CA LEU A 216 -0.61 -20.05 21.98
C LEU A 216 -0.78 -18.86 21.02
N GLU A 217 -1.27 -17.69 21.45
CA GLU A 217 -1.19 -16.49 20.61
C GLU A 217 0.21 -15.82 20.69
N GLU A 218 1.12 -16.29 21.56
CA GLU A 218 2.53 -15.85 21.61
C GLU A 218 3.53 -16.86 21.00
N GLU A 219 3.43 -18.17 21.24
CA GLU A 219 4.46 -19.13 20.78
C GLU A 219 4.62 -19.22 19.25
N GLU A 220 3.53 -19.12 18.48
CA GLU A 220 3.55 -19.33 17.02
C GLU A 220 4.17 -18.16 16.20
N ASP A 221 4.56 -17.06 16.84
CA ASP A 221 5.30 -15.94 16.21
C ASP A 221 6.84 -16.03 16.44
N MET A 222 7.34 -17.10 17.08
CA MET A 222 8.78 -17.25 17.43
C MET A 222 9.63 -18.02 16.39
N GLU A 223 9.05 -18.92 15.59
CA GLU A 223 9.83 -19.87 14.77
C GLU A 223 10.50 -19.29 13.51
N ASP A 224 10.12 -18.09 13.03
CA ASP A 224 10.71 -17.47 11.81
C ASP A 224 11.99 -16.64 12.10
N PHE A 225 12.63 -16.83 13.27
CA PHE A 225 13.90 -16.16 13.64
C PHE A 225 15.12 -17.08 13.78
N GLY A 226 14.95 -18.41 13.75
CA GLY A 226 16.02 -19.39 13.99
C GLY A 226 17.13 -19.51 12.93
N GLY A 227 17.12 -18.67 11.89
CA GLY A 227 18.01 -18.78 10.73
C GLY A 227 19.45 -18.25 10.90
N LEU A 228 20.19 -18.67 11.92
CA LEU A 228 21.60 -18.31 12.11
C LEU A 228 22.52 -19.51 12.36
N ALA A 229 23.50 -19.65 11.47
CA ALA A 229 24.37 -20.81 11.32
C ALA A 229 25.26 -21.14 12.54
N ILE A 230 25.32 -22.44 12.81
CA ILE A 230 26.43 -23.21 13.38
C ILE A 230 26.60 -24.35 12.36
N ASP A 231 27.60 -24.42 11.49
CA ASP A 231 29.05 -24.40 11.72
C ASP A 231 29.58 -25.57 12.57
N GLU A 232 29.32 -26.80 12.11
CA GLU A 232 30.04 -27.99 12.54
C GLU A 232 30.36 -28.90 11.34
N SER A 233 31.39 -28.53 10.57
CA SER A 233 31.97 -29.39 9.52
C SER A 233 33.51 -29.32 9.50
N LEU A 234 34.13 -29.41 10.67
CA LEU A 234 35.59 -29.54 10.83
C LEU A 234 35.97 -30.91 11.40
N ARG A 235 35.98 -31.92 10.52
CA ARG A 235 36.87 -33.10 10.65
C ARG A 235 37.57 -33.32 9.32
N ASN A 236 38.86 -33.02 9.29
CA ASN A 236 39.74 -33.14 8.14
C ASN A 236 40.84 -34.17 8.42
N ASP A 237 40.90 -35.21 7.59
CA ASP A 237 42.01 -36.15 7.39
C ASP A 237 41.66 -37.02 6.16
N GLY A 238 42.43 -37.13 5.07
CA GLY A 238 43.69 -36.48 4.67
C GLY A 238 44.08 -36.91 3.22
N SER A 239 45.19 -36.38 2.68
CA SER A 239 45.69 -36.53 1.27
C SER A 239 44.95 -35.62 0.25
N ASP A 240 45.56 -34.60 -0.39
CA ASP A 240 46.65 -34.57 -1.40
C ASP A 240 46.22 -35.15 -2.78
N GLU A 241 46.50 -34.54 -3.95
CA GLU A 241 47.56 -33.57 -4.36
C GLU A 241 47.02 -32.44 -5.31
N GLU A 242 47.75 -31.30 -5.41
CA GLU A 242 47.92 -30.29 -6.52
C GLU A 242 46.67 -29.72 -7.28
N ASP A 243 46.49 -28.41 -7.56
CA ASP A 243 47.43 -27.41 -8.13
C ASP A 243 46.93 -25.91 -7.97
N GLU A 244 47.80 -24.91 -8.24
CA GLU A 244 47.64 -23.43 -8.01
C GLU A 244 47.23 -22.59 -9.28
N GLU A 245 46.85 -21.28 -9.32
CA GLU A 245 46.26 -20.28 -8.39
C GLU A 245 45.51 -19.14 -9.18
N ILE A 246 44.24 -18.87 -8.77
CA ILE A 246 43.44 -17.61 -8.58
C ILE A 246 43.93 -16.26 -9.23
N GLU A 247 43.12 -15.42 -9.90
CA GLU A 247 42.25 -14.30 -9.41
C GLU A 247 41.44 -13.64 -10.58
N ALA A 248 40.31 -12.93 -10.40
CA ALA A 248 39.37 -12.76 -9.27
C ALA A 248 37.99 -12.26 -9.77
N PHE A 249 36.90 -12.56 -9.05
CA PHE A 249 35.57 -11.98 -9.27
C PHE A 249 34.94 -11.56 -7.94
N ASN A 250 34.33 -10.38 -7.86
CA ASN A 250 33.89 -9.81 -6.58
C ASN A 250 32.48 -9.18 -6.65
N GLN A 251 31.49 -9.83 -6.04
CA GLN A 251 30.15 -9.25 -5.78
C GLN A 251 29.76 -9.40 -4.31
N LYS A 252 29.92 -8.34 -3.53
CA LYS A 252 29.37 -8.24 -2.17
C LYS A 252 28.05 -7.45 -2.17
N LYS A 253 26.92 -8.15 -1.99
CA LYS A 253 25.69 -7.57 -1.42
C LYS A 253 25.72 -7.80 0.09
N LEU A 254 25.66 -6.74 0.90
CA LEU A 254 25.49 -6.88 2.34
C LEU A 254 24.44 -5.93 2.95
N LYS A 255 23.81 -6.50 3.98
CA LYS A 255 22.74 -6.04 4.87
C LYS A 255 22.77 -4.55 5.25
N ARG A 256 21.58 -3.98 5.44
CA ARG A 256 21.33 -2.92 6.45
C ARG A 256 20.73 -3.57 7.70
N ARG A 257 21.34 -3.34 8.87
CA ARG A 257 20.64 -3.28 10.17
C ARG A 257 20.71 -1.82 10.65
N GLN A 258 19.83 -1.42 11.55
CA GLN A 258 19.94 -0.15 12.29
C GLN A 258 19.70 -0.41 13.78
N GLY A 259 20.38 0.35 14.62
CA GLY A 259 20.34 0.30 16.07
C GLY A 259 21.60 0.97 16.62
N GLY A 260 21.44 1.99 17.47
CA GLY A 260 22.55 2.80 17.99
C GLY A 260 22.06 4.11 18.60
N SER A 261 22.35 4.28 19.89
CA SER A 261 22.12 5.44 20.76
C SER A 261 23.32 6.43 20.69
N GLU A 262 23.46 7.57 21.39
CA GLU A 262 22.64 8.42 22.30
C GLU A 262 23.35 9.80 22.44
N SER A 263 22.69 10.86 22.94
CA SER A 263 23.27 11.91 23.83
C SER A 263 22.27 13.03 24.23
N ASP A 264 22.43 13.57 25.44
CA ASP A 264 21.71 14.71 26.06
C ASP A 264 22.65 15.97 26.03
N GLN A 265 22.31 17.25 26.26
CA GLN A 265 21.33 17.97 27.10
C GLN A 265 20.76 19.23 26.40
N GLY A 266 19.69 19.89 26.87
CA GLY A 266 18.82 19.60 28.03
C GLY A 266 17.94 20.82 28.44
N ASN A 267 17.35 20.76 29.64
CA ASN A 267 16.59 21.79 30.38
C ASN A 267 15.08 22.06 30.06
N LEU A 268 14.24 21.56 31.00
CA LEU A 268 13.18 22.27 31.74
C LEU A 268 11.90 22.78 31.02
N LYS A 269 10.77 22.08 31.27
CA LYS A 269 9.79 22.48 32.33
C LYS A 269 8.73 21.42 32.62
N GLU A 270 8.01 21.57 33.74
CA GLU A 270 7.07 20.60 34.30
C GLU A 270 5.68 20.65 33.64
N ASN A 271 4.95 19.51 33.60
CA ASN A 271 3.84 19.32 34.55
C ASN A 271 3.28 17.88 34.63
N SER A 272 2.38 17.66 35.61
CA SER A 272 2.00 16.34 36.10
C SER A 272 0.70 15.73 35.52
N LYS A 273 0.64 14.39 35.49
CA LYS A 273 -0.51 13.51 35.78
C LYS A 273 -1.92 13.92 35.28
N LEU A 274 -2.55 13.05 34.49
CA LEU A 274 -3.69 12.21 34.93
C LEU A 274 -4.22 11.31 33.79
N LYS A 275 -4.50 10.03 34.07
CA LYS A 275 -5.28 9.16 33.17
C LYS A 275 -6.77 9.45 33.35
N LYS A 276 -7.52 9.63 32.26
CA LYS A 276 -9.00 9.54 32.25
C LYS A 276 -9.42 8.43 31.29
N LYS A 277 -10.25 7.49 31.78
CA LYS A 277 -10.96 6.53 30.92
C LYS A 277 -12.08 7.29 30.19
N GLY A 278 -12.18 7.15 28.88
CA GLY A 278 -13.36 7.62 28.14
C GLY A 278 -14.53 6.67 28.38
N ARG A 279 -15.70 7.18 28.78
CA ARG A 279 -16.96 6.48 28.56
C ARG A 279 -17.39 6.75 27.13
N VAL A 280 -17.65 5.69 26.36
CA VAL A 280 -18.43 5.80 25.13
C VAL A 280 -19.89 5.92 25.57
N ILE A 281 -20.59 6.94 25.08
CA ILE A 281 -22.04 7.03 25.13
C ILE A 281 -22.51 6.55 23.75
N ILE A 282 -23.42 5.59 23.73
CA ILE A 282 -24.07 5.12 22.50
C ILE A 282 -25.46 5.72 22.52
N GLU A 283 -25.66 6.78 21.74
CA GLU A 283 -26.98 7.31 21.42
C GLU A 283 -27.52 6.47 20.26
N VAL A 284 -28.63 5.78 20.48
CA VAL A 284 -29.31 4.96 19.47
C VAL A 284 -30.49 5.77 18.95
N GLU A 285 -30.30 6.45 17.82
CA GLU A 285 -31.40 7.02 17.05
C GLU A 285 -32.29 5.85 16.55
N HIS A 286 -33.59 5.94 16.76
CA HIS A 286 -34.58 5.04 16.18
C HIS A 286 -35.12 5.67 14.89
N ASP A 287 -34.92 5.00 13.76
CA ASP A 287 -35.53 5.37 12.48
C ASP A 287 -36.99 4.87 12.43
N ASP A 288 -37.94 5.68 12.91
CA ASP A 288 -39.39 5.39 12.93
C ASP A 288 -40.05 5.44 11.52
N ASP A 289 -39.40 4.91 10.49
CA ASP A 289 -39.75 5.09 9.07
C ASP A 289 -40.36 3.84 8.39
N THR A 290 -40.72 2.80 9.15
CA THR A 290 -41.22 1.52 8.60
C THR A 290 -42.70 1.48 8.22
N ASP A 291 -43.52 2.43 8.69
CA ASP A 291 -45.00 2.29 8.65
C ASP A 291 -45.67 2.78 7.34
N GLN A 292 -44.93 3.33 6.38
CA GLN A 292 -45.49 3.79 5.09
C GLN A 292 -45.70 2.68 4.04
N ARG A 293 -46.27 1.52 4.45
CA ARG A 293 -46.69 0.43 3.54
C ARG A 293 -47.98 -0.29 3.93
N GLN A 294 -49.12 0.43 3.96
CA GLN A 294 -50.42 -0.11 3.51
C GLN A 294 -51.55 0.94 3.51
N THR A 295 -51.92 1.44 2.34
CA THR A 295 -53.27 1.93 2.05
C THR A 295 -53.67 1.51 0.64
N ALA A 296 -54.62 0.58 0.53
CA ALA A 296 -55.30 0.23 -0.70
C ALA A 296 -56.81 0.41 -0.50
N VAL A 297 -57.57 0.47 -1.60
CA VAL A 297 -59.03 0.62 -1.66
C VAL A 297 -59.55 2.01 -1.23
N GLN A 298 -59.80 2.88 -2.21
CA GLN A 298 -61.07 2.86 -2.96
C GLN A 298 -60.80 3.11 -4.45
#